data_AF-A0AB32TFJ7-F1
#
_entry.id   AF-A0AB32TFJ7-F1
#
_cell.length_a   1.000
_cell.length_b   1.000
_cell.length_c   1.000
_cell.angle_alpha   90.00
_cell.angle_beta   90.00
_cell.angle_gamma   90.00
#
_symmetry.space_group_name_H-M   'P 1'
#
loop_
_entity.id
_entity.type
_entity.pdbx_description
1 polymer ?
#
loop_
_entity_poly.entity_id
_entity_poly.type
_entity_poly.pdbx_seq_one_letter_code
_entity_poly.pdbx_strand_id
1 'polypeptide(L)'
;MLPLEIVLTLMANKGCKEPGIIQLLDWKVYRDHFIMIFEYPSPCQDLEVFMRNQGGKVSESFARQVMTQIIQAALVCCQRGVFHRDIKLSNLLINTETFQVKLIDFGCGAILKKSYYRTFSGTFLYIPPEYIFEGKYHANPATAWSLGILLFRLVCGRYPFFLPLLWIRWKIWCRCDLSSELIHLLHDLLEINPDKRIHLEDILQHSWFKASK
;
A
#
# COMPACT_ATOMS: atom_id res chain seq x y z
N MET A 1 -3.39 -24.87 15.35
CA MET A 1 -3.61 -24.22 14.04
C MET A 1 -2.56 -23.12 13.91
N LEU A 2 -1.93 -22.93 12.75
CA LEU A 2 -0.97 -21.84 12.58
C LEU A 2 -1.70 -20.48 12.57
N PRO A 3 -1.19 -19.45 13.27
CA PRO A 3 -1.67 -18.09 13.14
C PRO A 3 -1.69 -17.64 11.67
N LEU A 4 -2.76 -16.95 11.26
CA LEU A 4 -2.95 -16.54 9.87
C LEU A 4 -1.81 -15.64 9.39
N GLU A 5 -1.31 -14.74 10.23
CA GLU A 5 -0.19 -13.85 9.90
C GLU A 5 1.07 -14.63 9.49
N ILE A 6 1.42 -15.71 10.20
CA ILE A 6 2.54 -16.59 9.84
C ILE A 6 2.30 -17.20 8.46
N VAL A 7 1.09 -17.74 8.23
CA VAL A 7 0.73 -18.37 6.95
C VAL A 7 0.85 -17.38 5.79
N LEU A 8 0.29 -16.18 5.94
CA LEU A 8 0.33 -15.15 4.91
C LEU A 8 1.75 -14.65 4.64
N THR A 9 2.57 -14.51 5.69
CA THR A 9 3.96 -14.09 5.55
C THR A 9 4.79 -15.16 4.82
N LEU A 10 4.62 -16.44 5.17
CA LEU A 10 5.24 -17.56 4.45
C LEU A 10 4.82 -17.60 2.99
N MET A 11 3.53 -17.37 2.70
CA MET A 11 3.04 -17.26 1.33
C MET A 11 3.70 -16.08 0.60
N ALA A 12 3.75 -14.90 1.22
CA ALA A 12 4.35 -13.70 0.67
C ALA A 12 5.87 -13.85 0.46
N ASN A 13 6.56 -14.69 1.22
CA ASN A 13 7.99 -14.99 1.05
C ASN A 13 8.28 -16.22 0.17
N LYS A 14 7.26 -16.88 -0.40
CA LYS A 14 7.44 -18.08 -1.23
C LYS A 14 8.15 -17.77 -2.55
N GLY A 15 9.10 -18.62 -2.95
CA GLY A 15 9.79 -18.52 -4.24
C GLY A 15 10.98 -17.57 -4.19
N CYS A 16 11.23 -16.83 -5.27
CA CYS A 16 12.35 -15.88 -5.33
C CYS A 16 12.18 -14.77 -4.29
N LYS A 17 13.27 -14.34 -3.65
CA LYS A 17 13.24 -13.20 -2.72
C LYS A 17 12.74 -11.96 -3.44
N GLU A 18 11.73 -11.29 -2.86
CA GLU A 18 11.22 -10.01 -3.34
C GLU A 18 11.75 -8.90 -2.43
N PRO A 19 12.62 -8.00 -2.91
CA PRO A 19 13.25 -6.97 -2.08
C PRO A 19 12.26 -6.07 -1.32
N GLY A 20 11.08 -5.81 -1.90
CA GLY A 20 10.04 -4.96 -1.31
C GLY A 20 9.18 -5.62 -0.22
N ILE A 21 9.41 -6.89 0.13
CA ILE A 21 8.67 -7.60 1.18
C ILE A 21 9.65 -8.01 2.29
N ILE A 22 9.29 -7.79 3.56
CA ILE A 22 10.12 -8.23 4.68
C ILE A 22 10.28 -9.76 4.69
N GLN A 23 11.50 -10.24 4.90
CA GLN A 23 11.77 -11.67 4.98
C GLN A 23 11.52 -12.21 6.39
N LEU A 24 10.64 -13.22 6.49
CA LEU A 24 10.55 -14.10 7.66
C LEU A 24 11.69 -15.11 7.63
N LEU A 25 12.49 -15.13 8.69
CA LEU A 25 13.65 -16.00 8.86
C LEU A 25 13.30 -17.26 9.65
N ASP A 26 12.51 -17.11 10.71
CA ASP A 26 12.06 -18.21 11.57
C ASP A 26 10.75 -17.84 12.29
N TRP A 27 10.03 -18.83 12.79
CA TRP A 27 8.82 -18.63 13.57
C TRP A 27 8.59 -19.78 14.54
N LYS A 28 7.96 -19.49 15.69
CA LYS A 28 7.59 -20.48 16.70
C LYS A 28 6.19 -20.21 17.23
N VAL A 29 5.43 -21.28 17.45
CA VAL A 29 4.08 -21.21 18.04
C VAL A 29 4.11 -21.84 19.42
N TYR A 30 3.58 -21.11 20.40
CA TYR A 30 3.40 -21.55 21.78
C TYR A 30 1.90 -21.63 22.09
N ARG A 31 1.55 -21.94 23.34
CA ARG A 31 0.15 -22.09 23.77
C ARG A 31 -0.66 -20.79 23.60
N ASP A 32 -0.10 -19.67 24.04
CA ASP A 32 -0.83 -18.39 24.16
C ASP A 32 -0.27 -17.27 23.26
N HIS A 33 0.83 -17.54 22.55
CA HIS A 33 1.48 -16.57 21.67
C HIS A 33 2.27 -17.27 20.57
N PHE A 34 2.76 -16.48 19.64
CA PHE A 34 3.72 -16.91 18.63
C PHE A 34 4.82 -15.86 18.49
N ILE A 35 5.96 -16.29 17.99
CA ILE A 35 7.13 -15.46 17.73
C ILE A 35 7.46 -15.56 16.25
N MET A 36 7.73 -14.42 15.61
CA MET A 36 8.20 -14.32 14.23
C MET A 36 9.53 -13.56 14.23
N ILE A 37 10.54 -14.14 13.59
CA ILE A 37 11.88 -13.58 13.48
C ILE A 37 12.06 -13.11 12.05
N PHE A 38 12.24 -11.80 11.86
CA PHE A 38 12.36 -11.17 10.55
C PHE A 38 13.79 -10.70 10.25
N GLU A 39 14.10 -10.47 8.98
CA GLU A 39 15.27 -9.68 8.61
C GLU A 39 15.17 -8.26 9.17
N TYR A 40 16.31 -7.62 9.43
CA TYR A 40 16.37 -6.24 9.92
C TYR A 40 17.14 -5.37 8.93
N PRO A 41 16.49 -4.50 8.14
CA PRO A 41 17.11 -3.73 7.05
C PRO A 41 17.88 -2.49 7.56
N SER A 42 18.87 -2.70 8.44
CA SER A 42 19.60 -1.62 9.13
C SER A 42 20.45 -0.73 8.20
N PRO A 43 20.50 0.60 8.44
CA PRO A 43 19.62 1.36 9.32
C PRO A 43 18.25 1.56 8.68
N CYS A 44 17.17 1.36 9.44
CA CYS A 44 15.80 1.60 8.98
C CYS A 44 14.94 2.27 10.02
N GLN A 45 13.86 2.89 9.55
CA GLN A 45 12.76 3.37 10.38
C GLN A 45 11.43 3.19 9.63
N ASP A 46 10.30 3.37 10.30
CA ASP A 46 9.01 3.41 9.62
C ASP A 46 8.90 4.65 8.73
N LEU A 47 8.20 4.51 7.60
CA LEU A 47 8.09 5.58 6.61
C LEU A 47 7.27 6.77 7.14
N GLU A 48 6.40 6.57 8.13
CA GLU A 48 5.64 7.64 8.76
C GLU A 48 6.56 8.57 9.57
N VAL A 49 7.47 8.02 10.37
CA VAL A 49 8.50 8.76 11.11
C VAL A 49 9.49 9.40 10.15
N PHE A 50 9.96 8.68 9.12
CA PHE A 50 10.82 9.26 8.09
C PHE A 50 10.20 10.52 7.49
N MET A 51 8.95 10.42 7.02
CA MET A 51 8.25 11.54 6.39
C MET A 51 7.98 12.68 7.38
N ARG A 52 7.69 12.39 8.66
CA ARG A 52 7.57 13.43 9.70
C ARG A 52 8.87 14.22 9.86
N ASN A 53 10.01 13.52 9.88
CA ASN A 53 11.33 14.15 9.99
C ASN A 53 11.71 14.97 8.74
N GLN A 54 11.10 14.68 7.58
CA GLN A 54 11.23 15.45 6.33
C GLN A 54 10.26 16.66 6.23
N GLY A 55 9.58 17.04 7.31
CA GLY A 55 8.61 18.14 7.29
C GLY A 55 7.18 17.73 6.92
N GLY A 56 6.86 16.44 6.99
CA GLY A 56 5.49 15.91 6.94
C GLY A 56 4.99 15.48 5.56
N LYS A 57 5.73 15.80 4.49
CA LYS A 57 5.49 15.35 3.10
C LYS A 57 6.83 15.13 2.40
N VAL A 58 6.82 14.43 1.27
CA VAL A 58 8.02 14.18 0.45
C VAL A 58 7.88 14.78 -0.95
N SER A 59 9.01 14.93 -1.66
CA SER A 59 8.98 15.36 -3.05
C SER A 59 8.24 14.34 -3.93
N GLU A 60 7.71 14.80 -5.05
CA GLU A 60 7.07 13.92 -6.03
C GLU A 60 8.03 12.85 -6.55
N SER A 61 9.29 13.19 -6.80
CA SER A 61 10.33 12.26 -7.25
C SER A 61 10.57 11.14 -6.23
N PHE A 62 10.65 11.48 -4.94
CA PHE A 62 10.82 10.49 -3.88
C PHE A 62 9.57 9.65 -3.67
N ALA A 63 8.37 10.27 -3.71
CA ALA A 63 7.11 9.55 -3.68
C ALA A 63 7.03 8.51 -4.81
N ARG A 64 7.52 8.85 -6.01
CA ARG A 64 7.59 7.91 -7.14
C ARG A 64 8.47 6.71 -6.84
N GLN A 65 9.67 6.94 -6.29
CA GLN A 65 10.58 5.85 -5.90
C GLN A 65 9.96 4.91 -4.86
N VAL A 66 9.28 5.46 -3.85
CA VAL A 66 8.57 4.68 -2.83
C VAL A 66 7.42 3.89 -3.47
N MET A 67 6.56 4.55 -4.24
CA MET A 67 5.38 3.92 -4.84
C MET A 67 5.76 2.79 -5.79
N THR A 68 6.82 2.95 -6.60
CA THR A 68 7.31 1.88 -7.49
C THR A 68 7.61 0.60 -6.71
N GLN A 69 8.33 0.72 -5.59
CA GLN A 69 8.70 -0.42 -4.74
C GLN A 69 7.47 -1.08 -4.10
N ILE A 70 6.52 -0.28 -3.60
CA ILE A 70 5.34 -0.80 -2.88
C ILE A 70 4.31 -1.40 -3.82
N ILE A 71 4.13 -0.86 -5.01
CA ILE A 71 3.26 -1.48 -6.03
C ILE A 71 3.84 -2.82 -6.46
N GLN A 72 5.16 -2.91 -6.68
CA GLN A 72 5.83 -4.17 -6.99
C GLN A 72 5.63 -5.21 -5.86
N ALA A 73 5.83 -4.81 -4.60
CA ALA A 73 5.61 -5.68 -3.45
C ALA A 73 4.14 -6.15 -3.36
N ALA A 74 3.17 -5.26 -3.60
CA ALA A 74 1.75 -5.59 -3.59
C ALA A 74 1.36 -6.56 -4.72
N LEU A 75 1.92 -6.38 -5.92
CA LEU A 75 1.75 -7.30 -7.06
C LEU A 75 2.26 -8.69 -6.72
N VAL A 76 3.47 -8.77 -6.15
CA VAL A 76 4.07 -10.06 -5.75
C VAL A 76 3.25 -10.74 -4.64
N CYS A 77 2.75 -9.98 -3.66
CA CYS A 77 1.81 -10.52 -2.66
C CYS A 77 0.58 -11.14 -3.35
N CYS A 78 -0.03 -10.42 -4.29
CA CYS A 78 -1.21 -10.91 -5.01
C CYS A 78 -0.89 -12.17 -5.84
N GLN A 79 0.23 -12.19 -6.56
CA GLN A 79 0.70 -13.36 -7.31
C GLN A 79 0.95 -14.57 -6.40
N ARG A 80 1.35 -14.34 -5.15
CA ARG A 80 1.55 -15.36 -4.12
C ARG A 80 0.28 -15.71 -3.33
N GLY A 81 -0.87 -15.18 -3.75
CA GLY A 81 -2.17 -15.49 -3.14
C GLY A 81 -2.41 -14.75 -1.82
N VAL A 82 -1.77 -13.61 -1.60
CA VAL A 82 -1.87 -12.81 -0.38
C VAL A 82 -2.52 -11.46 -0.68
N PHE A 83 -3.57 -11.13 0.07
CA PHE A 83 -4.14 -9.80 0.13
C PHE A 83 -3.73 -9.13 1.44
N HIS A 84 -2.88 -8.10 1.38
CA HIS A 84 -2.30 -7.45 2.57
C HIS A 84 -3.32 -6.69 3.43
N ARG A 85 -4.29 -6.02 2.80
CA ARG A 85 -5.36 -5.20 3.41
C ARG A 85 -4.94 -3.96 4.21
N ASP A 86 -3.69 -3.82 4.64
CA ASP A 86 -3.26 -2.67 5.46
C ASP A 86 -1.97 -2.00 4.95
N ILE A 87 -1.92 -1.70 3.65
CA ILE A 87 -0.79 -0.94 3.06
C ILE A 87 -0.95 0.54 3.45
N LYS A 88 -0.03 1.03 4.28
CA LYS A 88 0.02 2.41 4.82
C LYS A 88 1.43 2.75 5.26
N LEU A 89 1.71 4.03 5.52
CA LEU A 89 3.04 4.51 5.93
C LEU A 89 3.67 3.73 7.09
N SER A 90 2.92 3.47 8.18
CA SER A 90 3.45 2.77 9.36
C SER A 90 3.80 1.30 9.09
N ASN A 91 3.28 0.71 8.01
CA ASN A 91 3.53 -0.68 7.62
C ASN A 91 4.58 -0.76 6.49
N LEU A 92 5.35 0.31 6.31
CA LEU A 92 6.46 0.39 5.38
C LEU A 92 7.73 0.76 6.16
N LEU A 93 8.74 -0.11 6.12
CA LEU A 93 10.08 0.22 6.61
C LEU A 93 10.88 0.81 5.48
N ILE A 94 11.59 1.91 5.75
CA ILE A 94 12.53 2.52 4.82
C ILE A 94 13.95 2.44 5.39
N ASN A 95 14.88 1.92 4.59
CA ASN A 95 16.29 2.03 4.89
C ASN A 95 16.76 3.47 4.60
N THR A 96 17.33 4.14 5.60
CA THR A 96 17.59 5.59 5.55
C THR A 96 18.80 5.99 4.72
N GLU A 97 19.60 5.01 4.29
CA GLU A 97 20.79 5.23 3.45
C GLU A 97 20.50 4.88 1.99
N THR A 98 19.80 3.78 1.76
CA THR A 98 19.54 3.23 0.40
C THR A 98 18.16 3.62 -0.16
N PHE A 99 17.24 4.09 0.69
CA PHE A 99 15.83 4.33 0.38
C PHE A 99 15.08 3.09 -0.13
N GLN A 100 15.60 1.89 0.14
CA GLN A 100 14.85 0.66 -0.06
C GLN A 100 13.66 0.63 0.90
N VAL A 101 12.48 0.32 0.39
CA VAL A 101 11.24 0.22 1.18
C VAL A 101 10.76 -1.22 1.23
N LYS A 102 10.36 -1.67 2.41
CA LYS A 102 9.87 -3.02 2.67
C LYS A 102 8.48 -2.98 3.31
N LEU A 103 7.55 -3.72 2.73
CA LEU A 103 6.23 -3.98 3.28
C LEU A 103 6.35 -4.96 4.46
N ILE A 104 5.72 -4.59 5.58
CA ILE A 104 5.67 -5.36 6.83
C ILE A 104 4.21 -5.52 7.29
N ASP A 105 4.01 -6.35 8.33
CA ASP A 105 2.73 -6.54 9.04
C ASP A 105 1.59 -7.11 8.17
N PHE A 106 1.60 -8.45 8.06
CA PHE A 106 0.54 -9.22 7.41
C PHE A 106 -0.61 -9.58 8.36
N GLY A 107 -0.66 -9.00 9.57
CA GLY A 107 -1.64 -9.34 10.60
C GLY A 107 -3.08 -8.99 10.21
N CYS A 108 -3.25 -7.95 9.39
CA CYS A 108 -4.54 -7.61 8.78
C CYS A 108 -4.82 -8.36 7.47
N GLY A 109 -3.92 -9.19 6.97
CA GLY A 109 -4.04 -9.79 5.64
C GLY A 109 -5.13 -10.86 5.52
N ALA A 110 -5.32 -11.37 4.30
CA ALA A 110 -6.17 -12.52 4.00
C ALA A 110 -5.62 -13.31 2.80
N ILE A 111 -6.06 -14.57 2.67
CA ILE A 111 -5.83 -15.34 1.44
C ILE A 111 -6.58 -14.64 0.30
N LEU A 112 -5.87 -14.38 -0.80
CA LEU A 112 -6.43 -13.77 -1.99
C LEU A 112 -7.50 -14.68 -2.61
N LYS A 113 -8.66 -14.13 -2.93
CA LYS A 113 -9.75 -14.82 -3.62
C LYS A 113 -10.44 -13.90 -4.61
N LYS A 114 -11.08 -14.48 -5.63
CA LYS A 114 -11.83 -13.75 -6.66
C LYS A 114 -13.19 -13.23 -6.17
N SER A 115 -13.76 -13.86 -5.15
CA SER A 115 -15.03 -13.44 -4.55
C SER A 115 -14.85 -12.24 -3.62
N TYR A 116 -15.93 -11.50 -3.37
CA TYR A 116 -15.92 -10.41 -2.41
C TYR A 116 -15.49 -10.81 -0.99
N TYR A 117 -14.86 -9.86 -0.30
CA TYR A 117 -14.68 -9.85 1.14
C TYR A 117 -15.83 -9.09 1.78
N ARG A 118 -16.41 -9.64 2.86
CA ARG A 118 -17.52 -9.03 3.62
C ARG A 118 -17.11 -8.51 5.00
N THR A 119 -15.84 -8.71 5.34
CA THR A 119 -15.23 -8.23 6.57
C THR A 119 -14.05 -7.36 6.21
N PHE A 120 -14.01 -6.18 6.80
CA PHE A 120 -12.85 -5.30 6.70
C PHE A 120 -11.88 -5.57 7.85
N SER A 121 -10.59 -5.55 7.53
CA SER A 121 -9.49 -5.49 8.50
C SER A 121 -8.43 -4.58 7.91
N GLY A 122 -7.78 -3.79 8.75
CA GLY A 122 -6.86 -2.73 8.35
C GLY A 122 -7.29 -1.36 8.89
N THR A 123 -6.67 -0.32 8.37
CA THR A 123 -6.81 1.04 8.90
C THR A 123 -8.04 1.75 8.34
N PHE A 124 -8.87 2.29 9.24
CA PHE A 124 -10.14 2.97 8.91
C PHE A 124 -10.00 4.04 7.82
N LEU A 125 -8.91 4.81 7.86
CA LEU A 125 -8.61 5.90 6.92
C LEU A 125 -8.35 5.43 5.48
N TYR A 126 -8.17 4.13 5.27
CA TYR A 126 -7.89 3.49 3.98
C TYR A 126 -9.07 2.66 3.47
N ILE A 127 -10.21 2.67 4.17
CA ILE A 127 -11.39 1.91 3.75
C ILE A 127 -11.83 2.37 2.34
N PRO A 128 -11.99 1.44 1.37
CA PRO A 128 -12.49 1.78 0.05
C PRO A 128 -14.01 2.07 0.10
N PRO A 129 -14.51 3.00 -0.73
CA PRO A 129 -15.90 3.49 -0.65
C PRO A 129 -16.92 2.37 -0.86
N GLU A 130 -16.65 1.41 -1.75
CA GLU A 130 -17.55 0.28 -2.00
C GLU A 130 -17.82 -0.57 -0.76
N TYR A 131 -16.88 -0.68 0.19
CA TYR A 131 -17.14 -1.38 1.44
C TYR A 131 -18.07 -0.57 2.36
N ILE A 132 -17.93 0.75 2.38
CA ILE A 132 -18.80 1.64 3.18
C ILE A 132 -20.24 1.57 2.67
N PHE A 133 -20.42 1.57 1.36
CA PHE A 133 -21.74 1.58 0.73
C PHE A 133 -22.39 0.19 0.66
N GLU A 134 -21.62 -0.86 0.39
CA GLU A 134 -22.18 -2.19 0.09
C GLU A 134 -21.80 -3.27 1.11
N GLY A 135 -20.94 -2.97 2.09
CA GLY A 135 -20.43 -3.95 3.05
C GLY A 135 -19.57 -5.04 2.41
N LYS A 136 -19.09 -4.83 1.17
CA LYS A 136 -18.29 -5.80 0.43
C LYS A 136 -17.30 -5.12 -0.52
N TYR A 137 -16.19 -5.79 -0.82
CA TYR A 137 -15.14 -5.26 -1.70
C TYR A 137 -14.28 -6.38 -2.30
N HIS A 138 -13.54 -6.05 -3.36
CA HIS A 138 -12.57 -6.93 -4.01
C HIS A 138 -11.14 -6.49 -3.70
N ALA A 139 -10.21 -7.45 -3.67
CA ALA A 139 -8.83 -7.20 -3.27
C ALA A 139 -8.09 -6.21 -4.19
N ASN A 140 -8.21 -6.38 -5.51
CA ASN A 140 -7.51 -5.54 -6.50
C ASN A 140 -7.92 -4.06 -6.41
N PRO A 141 -9.21 -3.68 -6.56
CA PRO A 141 -9.60 -2.28 -6.47
C PRO A 141 -9.37 -1.69 -5.06
N ALA A 142 -9.52 -2.47 -3.99
CA ALA A 142 -9.24 -1.97 -2.64
C ALA A 142 -7.74 -1.71 -2.38
N THR A 143 -6.86 -2.51 -2.99
CA THR A 143 -5.41 -2.28 -2.94
C THR A 143 -5.06 -1.01 -3.71
N ALA A 144 -5.61 -0.82 -4.93
CA ALA A 144 -5.43 0.40 -5.71
C ALA A 144 -5.91 1.65 -4.95
N TRP A 145 -7.07 1.59 -4.29
CA TRP A 145 -7.56 2.67 -3.43
C TRP A 145 -6.59 2.99 -2.29
N SER A 146 -6.12 1.97 -1.58
CA SER A 146 -5.17 2.14 -0.46
C SER A 146 -3.86 2.79 -0.92
N LEU A 147 -3.37 2.41 -2.10
CA LEU A 147 -2.21 3.03 -2.76
C LEU A 147 -2.48 4.49 -3.14
N GLY A 148 -3.70 4.84 -3.56
CA GLY A 148 -4.11 6.23 -3.79
C GLY A 148 -4.09 7.08 -2.52
N ILE A 149 -4.59 6.54 -1.41
CA ILE A 149 -4.54 7.22 -0.10
C ILE A 149 -3.09 7.39 0.35
N LEU A 150 -2.25 6.36 0.21
CA LEU A 150 -0.82 6.41 0.52
C LEU A 150 -0.09 7.47 -0.31
N LEU A 151 -0.28 7.48 -1.63
CA LEU A 151 0.33 8.45 -2.53
C LEU A 151 -0.07 9.88 -2.17
N PHE A 152 -1.38 10.12 -1.98
CA PHE A 152 -1.87 11.42 -1.54
C PHE A 152 -1.22 11.84 -0.22
N ARG A 153 -1.13 10.92 0.74
CA ARG A 153 -0.52 11.16 2.04
C ARG A 153 0.97 11.53 1.94
N LEU A 154 1.71 10.90 1.02
CA LEU A 154 3.12 11.20 0.75
C LEU A 154 3.32 12.61 0.18
N VAL A 155 2.56 13.00 -0.84
CA VAL A 155 2.78 14.27 -1.54
C VAL A 155 2.07 15.47 -0.91
N CYS A 156 0.95 15.25 -0.22
CA CYS A 156 0.18 16.32 0.41
C CYS A 156 0.38 16.44 1.92
N GLY A 157 1.01 15.46 2.56
CA GLY A 157 1.26 15.48 4.01
C GLY A 157 0.02 15.30 4.89
N ARG A 158 -1.13 15.01 4.29
CA ARG A 158 -2.44 14.82 4.96
C ARG A 158 -3.27 13.80 4.20
N TYR A 159 -4.31 13.28 4.84
CA TYR A 159 -5.26 12.39 4.18
C TYR A 159 -6.25 13.18 3.29
N PRO A 160 -6.73 12.59 2.18
CA PRO A 160 -7.73 13.25 1.35
C PRO A 160 -9.11 13.09 2.00
N PHE A 161 -9.48 13.85 3.04
CA PHE A 161 -10.81 13.74 3.65
C PHE A 161 -11.72 14.91 3.34
N PHE A 162 -13.01 14.61 3.14
CA PHE A 162 -14.06 15.56 2.76
C PHE A 162 -13.79 16.18 1.38
N LEU A 163 -13.36 17.43 1.35
CA LEU A 163 -13.23 18.23 0.13
C LEU A 163 -12.26 17.64 -0.91
N PRO A 164 -11.04 17.16 -0.56
CA PRO A 164 -10.15 16.58 -1.55
C PRO A 164 -10.73 15.35 -2.24
N LEU A 165 -11.40 14.43 -1.53
CA LEU A 165 -12.06 13.30 -2.20
C LEU A 165 -13.21 13.74 -3.10
N LEU A 166 -14.00 14.74 -2.69
CA LEU A 166 -15.04 15.32 -3.55
C LEU A 166 -14.45 15.94 -4.82
N TRP A 167 -13.38 16.73 -4.68
CA TRP A 167 -12.69 17.35 -5.80
C TRP A 167 -12.02 16.33 -6.72
N ILE A 168 -11.44 15.27 -6.14
CA ILE A 168 -10.85 14.17 -6.90
C ILE A 168 -11.95 13.43 -7.69
N ARG A 169 -13.08 13.15 -7.04
CA ARG A 169 -14.25 12.55 -7.67
C ARG A 169 -14.79 13.39 -8.82
N TRP A 170 -14.86 14.71 -8.64
CA TRP A 170 -15.32 15.64 -9.68
C TRP A 170 -14.26 15.98 -10.72
N LYS A 171 -13.07 15.38 -10.65
CA LYS A 171 -11.95 15.64 -11.56
C LYS A 171 -11.55 17.14 -11.61
N ILE A 172 -11.73 17.85 -10.49
CA ILE A 172 -11.37 19.28 -10.33
C ILE A 172 -10.24 19.51 -9.33
N TRP A 173 -9.78 18.45 -8.64
CA TRP A 173 -8.67 18.57 -7.72
C TRP A 173 -7.38 18.87 -8.49
N CYS A 174 -6.75 19.99 -8.18
CA CYS A 174 -5.48 20.38 -8.76
C CYS A 174 -4.59 21.04 -7.72
N ARG A 175 -3.27 21.01 -7.97
CA ARG A 175 -2.27 21.69 -7.18
C ARG A 175 -1.15 22.14 -8.10
N CYS A 176 -0.78 23.42 -8.02
CA CYS A 176 0.26 24.01 -8.87
C CYS A 176 1.66 23.46 -8.59
N ASP A 177 1.89 22.86 -7.41
CA ASP A 177 3.17 22.25 -7.02
C ASP A 177 3.32 20.77 -7.39
N LEU A 178 2.32 20.17 -8.06
CA LEU A 178 2.33 18.75 -8.47
C LEU A 178 2.17 18.63 -10.00
N SER A 179 2.74 17.58 -10.59
CA SER A 179 2.59 17.32 -12.02
C SER A 179 1.16 16.93 -12.40
N SER A 180 0.79 17.22 -13.65
CA SER A 180 -0.48 16.75 -14.24
C SER A 180 -0.60 15.24 -14.21
N GLU A 181 0.50 14.53 -14.38
CA GLU A 181 0.59 13.08 -14.41
C GLU A 181 0.33 12.49 -13.02
N LEU A 182 0.85 13.12 -11.96
CA LEU A 182 0.54 12.73 -10.59
C LEU A 182 -0.94 12.95 -10.27
N ILE A 183 -1.48 14.10 -10.64
CA ILE A 183 -2.89 14.44 -10.43
C ILE A 183 -3.78 13.41 -11.15
N HIS A 184 -3.46 13.08 -12.40
CA HIS A 184 -4.18 12.06 -13.17
C HIS A 184 -4.12 10.68 -12.50
N LEU A 185 -2.94 10.25 -12.03
CA LEU A 185 -2.80 8.99 -11.30
C LEU A 185 -3.66 8.95 -10.02
N LEU A 186 -3.70 10.05 -9.26
CA LEU A 186 -4.54 10.15 -8.07
C LEU A 186 -6.02 10.04 -8.41
N HIS A 187 -6.46 10.62 -9.53
CA HIS A 187 -7.82 10.49 -10.04
C HIS A 187 -8.19 9.07 -10.45
N ASP A 188 -7.23 8.29 -10.94
CA ASP A 188 -7.44 6.90 -11.38
C ASP A 188 -7.40 5.91 -10.19
N LEU A 189 -6.51 6.13 -9.21
CA LEU A 189 -6.43 5.33 -7.97
C LEU A 189 -7.62 5.56 -7.05
N LEU A 190 -8.11 6.80 -6.96
CA LEU A 190 -9.21 7.21 -6.08
C LEU A 190 -10.55 7.35 -6.83
N GLU A 191 -10.71 6.62 -7.93
CA GLU A 191 -11.99 6.45 -8.60
C GLU A 191 -12.98 5.72 -7.68
N ILE A 192 -14.18 6.27 -7.55
CA ILE A 192 -15.19 5.78 -6.60
C ILE A 192 -15.79 4.48 -7.11
N ASN A 193 -16.04 4.36 -8.41
CA ASN A 193 -16.52 3.11 -8.99
C ASN A 193 -15.36 2.11 -9.08
N PRO A 194 -15.36 1.00 -8.31
CA PRO A 194 -14.26 0.04 -8.33
C PRO A 194 -14.03 -0.61 -9.69
N ASP A 195 -15.05 -0.69 -10.55
CA ASP A 195 -14.93 -1.25 -11.91
C ASP A 195 -14.25 -0.28 -12.90
N LYS A 196 -14.16 1.00 -12.55
CA LYS A 196 -13.46 2.03 -13.33
C LYS A 196 -12.11 2.42 -12.73
N ARG A 197 -11.83 1.97 -11.51
CA ARG A 197 -10.58 2.23 -10.80
C ARG A 197 -9.45 1.47 -11.48
N ILE A 198 -8.30 2.12 -11.63
CA ILE A 198 -7.13 1.51 -12.26
C ILE A 198 -6.78 0.17 -11.59
N HIS A 199 -6.56 -0.86 -12.40
CA HIS A 199 -6.16 -2.17 -11.92
C HIS A 199 -4.71 -2.15 -11.42
N LEU A 200 -4.43 -2.91 -10.35
CA LEU A 200 -3.11 -2.98 -9.72
C LEU A 200 -1.98 -3.26 -10.72
N GLU A 201 -2.25 -4.12 -11.70
CA GLU A 201 -1.33 -4.56 -12.76
C GLU A 201 -0.98 -3.44 -13.77
N ASP A 202 -1.83 -2.42 -13.87
CA ASP A 202 -1.69 -1.32 -14.82
C ASP A 202 -1.07 -0.07 -14.20
N ILE A 203 -1.00 0.02 -12.86
CA ILE A 203 -0.54 1.23 -12.16
C ILE A 203 0.87 1.63 -12.61
N LEU A 204 1.82 0.70 -12.68
CA LEU A 204 3.21 0.99 -13.08
C LEU A 204 3.33 1.39 -14.57
N GLN A 205 2.30 1.14 -15.38
CA GLN A 205 2.27 1.57 -16.78
C GLN A 205 1.78 3.01 -16.94
N HIS A 206 1.26 3.62 -15.88
CA HIS A 206 0.78 5.00 -15.88
C HIS A 206 1.92 5.99 -16.21
N SER A 207 1.60 7.07 -16.93
CA SER A 207 2.57 8.07 -17.41
C SER A 207 3.44 8.65 -16.30
N TRP A 208 2.88 8.81 -15.09
CA TRP A 208 3.60 9.28 -13.91
C TRP A 208 4.86 8.46 -13.56
N PHE A 209 4.86 7.14 -13.82
CA PHE A 209 6.03 6.28 -13.58
C PHE A 209 7.02 6.28 -14.74
N LYS A 210 6.60 6.70 -15.93
CA LYS A 210 7.43 6.80 -17.14
C LYS A 210 8.13 8.16 -17.27
N ALA A 211 7.67 9.16 -16.51
CA ALA A 211 8.22 10.51 -16.57
C ALA A 211 9.69 10.55 -16.08
N SER A 212 10.59 11.07 -16.92
CA SER A 212 12.04 11.15 -16.66
C SER A 212 12.46 12.37 -15.82
N LYS A 213 11.60 12.87 -14.93
CA LYS A 213 11.87 14.06 -14.10
C LYS A 213 12.10 13.71 -12.63
#